data_AF-A0A5C8T0N8-F1
#
_entry.id   AF-A0A5C8T0N8-F1
#
_cell.length_a   1.000
_cell.length_b   1.000
_cell.length_c   1.000
_cell.angle_alpha   90.00
_cell.angle_beta   90.00
_cell.angle_gamma   90.00
#
_symmetry.space_group_name_H-M   'P 1'
#
loop_
_entity.id
_entity.type
_entity.pdbx_description
1 polymer ?
#
loop_
_entity_poly.entity_id
_entity_poly.type
_entity_poly.pdbx_seq_one_letter_code
_entity_poly.pdbx_strand_id
1 'polypeptide(L)'
;IDVPAPPAPAVEPAPWHAGLAVAHDFGAHLRSADPMPFLVGGAGFVLGILATVLMRARRGVAAVALLVLAAGLLFAPSAFAHGDDDHDAPTPMAAAGAQDLARRLPDGSVFVPKPTQRVLTLRTLVTASGVLARTTELPGRIIADPNGSGVVQSSVGGRLSPPESGLFPRLGSPVRKGEVLAFVTPPVQAVDVSDMRQRQGELDQQIAIVARRVERYRKLSPGGAVSQVQIDDADAELKGLVDRRKALDGVRSQPEALAAPVSGVVAEANAVAGQMASPGAMVFKIVDPARLWVEALSFDALASTADATARLADGRRLEL
;
A
#
# COMPACT_ATOMS: atom_id res chain seq x y z
N ILE A 1 -98.53 -3.39 4.25
CA ILE A 1 -98.52 -3.91 5.64
C ILE A 1 -97.34 -3.22 6.29
N ASP A 2 -97.58 -2.26 7.19
CA ASP A 2 -96.55 -1.81 8.11
C ASP A 2 -97.20 -1.66 9.48
N VAL A 3 -96.73 -2.52 10.38
CA VAL A 3 -97.17 -2.68 11.76
C VAL A 3 -96.25 -1.81 12.62
N PRO A 4 -96.76 -1.07 13.62
CA PRO A 4 -95.95 -0.20 14.47
C PRO A 4 -95.03 -1.00 15.39
N ALA A 5 -93.81 -0.50 15.59
CA ALA A 5 -92.80 -1.10 16.48
C ALA A 5 -93.10 -0.78 17.97
N PRO A 6 -92.84 -1.73 18.90
CA PRO A 6 -93.09 -1.56 20.34
C PRO A 6 -91.98 -0.76 21.07
N PRO A 7 -92.27 -0.18 22.26
CA PRO A 7 -91.33 0.65 23.02
C PRO A 7 -90.23 -0.15 23.75
N ALA A 8 -89.04 0.43 23.85
CA ALA A 8 -87.88 -0.15 24.55
C ALA A 8 -87.93 0.10 26.08
N PRO A 9 -87.44 -0.84 26.91
CA PRO A 9 -87.44 -0.73 28.37
C PRO A 9 -86.28 0.11 28.95
N ALA A 10 -86.51 0.65 30.16
CA ALA A 10 -85.61 1.51 30.93
C ALA A 10 -84.36 0.79 31.45
N VAL A 11 -83.24 1.51 31.49
CA VAL A 11 -81.92 1.05 31.95
C VAL A 11 -81.51 1.81 33.22
N GLU A 12 -81.17 1.09 34.28
CA GLU A 12 -80.58 1.64 35.51
C GLU A 12 -79.11 2.04 35.31
N PRO A 13 -78.63 3.17 35.88
CA PRO A 13 -77.26 3.64 35.68
C PRO A 13 -76.22 2.83 36.50
N ALA A 14 -75.15 2.44 35.80
CA ALA A 14 -74.05 1.60 36.27
C ALA A 14 -72.98 2.36 37.10
N PRO A 15 -72.17 1.66 37.93
CA PRO A 15 -71.30 2.22 38.99
C PRO A 15 -70.07 3.04 38.53
N TRP A 16 -69.96 3.37 37.24
CA TRP A 16 -68.88 4.20 36.71
C TRP A 16 -69.13 5.71 36.91
N HIS A 17 -70.33 6.12 37.33
CA HIS A 17 -70.64 7.51 37.69
C HIS A 17 -69.89 8.02 38.92
N ALA A 18 -69.41 7.14 39.82
CA ALA A 18 -68.60 7.53 40.98
C ALA A 18 -67.15 7.93 40.62
N GLY A 19 -66.60 7.40 39.52
CA GLY A 19 -65.25 7.73 39.05
C GLY A 19 -65.15 9.09 38.34
N LEU A 20 -66.26 9.58 37.76
CA LEU A 20 -66.30 10.86 37.05
C LEU A 20 -66.53 12.06 37.99
N ALA A 21 -67.02 11.84 39.21
CA ALA A 21 -67.17 12.89 40.22
C ALA A 21 -65.82 13.38 40.79
N VAL A 22 -64.84 12.48 40.93
CA VAL A 22 -63.49 12.82 41.41
C VAL A 22 -62.65 13.54 40.33
N ALA A 23 -62.93 13.28 39.06
CA ALA A 23 -62.24 13.93 37.94
C ALA A 23 -62.76 15.36 37.65
N HIS A 24 -64.02 15.66 37.99
CA HIS A 24 -64.59 17.00 37.79
C HIS A 24 -64.15 18.00 38.88
N ASP A 25 -63.78 17.51 40.07
CA ASP A 25 -63.41 18.35 41.23
C ASP A 25 -61.92 18.78 41.21
N PHE A 26 -61.05 17.97 40.58
CA PHE A 26 -59.61 18.25 40.45
C PHE A 26 -59.31 19.40 39.47
N GLY A 27 -60.13 19.57 38.43
CA GLY A 27 -59.99 20.65 37.45
C GLY A 27 -60.39 22.04 37.97
N ALA A 28 -61.28 22.10 38.98
CA ALA A 28 -61.69 23.35 39.61
C ALA A 28 -60.60 23.89 40.58
N HIS A 29 -59.90 22.99 41.28
CA HIS A 29 -58.85 23.35 42.25
C HIS A 29 -57.52 23.79 41.60
N LEU A 30 -57.27 23.40 40.34
CA LEU A 30 -56.10 23.85 39.57
C LEU A 30 -56.21 25.30 39.06
N ARG A 31 -57.42 25.89 39.05
CA ARG A 31 -57.65 27.29 38.63
C ARG A 31 -57.70 28.29 39.79
N SER A 32 -57.89 27.85 41.04
CA SER A 32 -57.92 28.73 42.22
C SER A 32 -56.58 28.91 42.92
N ALA A 33 -55.50 28.26 42.45
CA ALA A 33 -54.19 28.28 43.11
C ALA A 33 -54.26 27.98 44.63
N ASP A 34 -55.14 27.04 45.01
CA ASP A 34 -55.23 26.55 46.38
C ASP A 34 -54.11 25.53 46.66
N PRO A 35 -53.27 25.74 47.69
CA PRO A 35 -52.17 24.82 48.04
C PRO A 35 -52.63 23.56 48.78
N MET A 36 -53.91 23.50 49.19
CA MET A 36 -54.46 22.44 50.02
C MET A 36 -54.40 21.01 49.43
N PRO A 37 -54.66 20.74 48.13
CA PRO A 37 -54.54 19.38 47.59
C PRO A 37 -53.10 18.86 47.56
N PHE A 38 -52.10 19.74 47.42
CA PHE A 38 -50.68 19.35 47.50
C PHE A 38 -50.23 19.09 48.95
N LEU A 39 -50.76 19.85 49.92
CA LEU A 39 -50.53 19.60 51.35
C LEU A 39 -51.17 18.28 51.82
N VAL A 40 -52.41 17.99 51.38
CA VAL A 40 -53.10 16.74 51.72
C VAL A 40 -52.45 15.53 51.06
N GLY A 41 -52.02 15.64 49.80
CA GLY A 41 -51.31 14.58 49.08
C GLY A 41 -49.91 14.29 49.64
N GLY A 42 -49.15 15.35 49.97
CA GLY A 42 -47.82 15.24 50.56
C GLY A 42 -47.86 14.65 51.99
N ALA A 43 -48.82 15.08 52.80
CA ALA A 43 -49.02 14.54 54.15
C ALA A 43 -49.36 13.04 54.11
N GLY A 44 -50.24 12.62 53.19
CA GLY A 44 -50.60 11.20 53.02
C GLY A 44 -49.42 10.30 52.63
N PHE A 45 -48.53 10.79 51.76
CA PHE A 45 -47.33 10.05 51.34
C PHE A 45 -46.32 9.86 52.49
N VAL A 46 -46.09 10.91 53.28
CA VAL A 46 -45.19 10.84 54.45
C VAL A 46 -45.78 9.93 55.54
N LEU A 47 -47.09 9.98 55.79
CA LEU A 47 -47.78 9.09 56.74
C LEU A 47 -47.71 7.63 56.30
N GLY A 48 -47.82 7.36 54.99
CA GLY A 48 -47.67 6.02 54.41
C GLY A 48 -46.26 5.44 54.58
N ILE A 49 -45.22 6.26 54.38
CA ILE A 49 -43.83 5.85 54.63
C ILE A 49 -43.59 5.63 56.14
N LEU A 50 -44.13 6.50 57.00
CA LEU A 50 -44.01 6.34 58.45
C LEU A 50 -44.67 5.05 58.95
N ALA A 51 -45.88 4.73 58.47
CA ALA A 51 -46.61 3.52 58.83
C ALA A 51 -45.91 2.24 58.36
N THR A 52 -45.35 2.24 57.15
CA THR A 52 -44.60 1.09 56.61
C THR A 52 -43.26 0.87 57.32
N VAL A 53 -42.57 1.93 57.75
CA VAL A 53 -41.35 1.85 58.56
C VAL A 53 -41.65 1.39 60.01
N LEU A 54 -42.77 1.83 60.60
CA LEU A 54 -43.18 1.40 61.95
C LEU A 54 -43.63 -0.07 62.00
N MET A 55 -44.26 -0.58 60.93
CA MET A 55 -44.75 -1.96 60.88
C MET A 55 -43.66 -3.00 60.60
N ARG A 56 -42.56 -2.62 59.94
CA ARG A 56 -41.60 -3.60 59.39
C ARG A 56 -40.19 -3.53 59.95
N ALA A 57 -39.85 -2.53 60.77
CA ALA A 57 -38.48 -2.32 61.22
C ALA A 57 -38.31 -2.52 62.74
N ARG A 58 -37.21 -3.17 63.15
CA ARG A 58 -36.79 -3.27 64.56
C ARG A 58 -36.66 -1.85 65.15
N ARG A 59 -37.04 -1.68 66.43
CA ARG A 59 -37.20 -0.38 67.15
C ARG A 59 -36.10 0.67 66.92
N GLY A 60 -34.87 0.28 66.58
CA GLY A 60 -33.78 1.20 66.24
C GLY A 60 -33.89 1.88 64.87
N VAL A 61 -34.49 1.25 63.86
CA VAL A 61 -34.56 1.80 62.49
C VAL A 61 -35.64 2.88 62.36
N ALA A 62 -36.75 2.74 63.09
CA ALA A 62 -37.80 3.75 63.15
C ALA A 62 -37.32 5.06 63.81
N ALA A 63 -36.46 4.96 64.85
CA ALA A 63 -35.87 6.12 65.50
C ALA A 63 -34.90 6.87 64.58
N VAL A 64 -34.08 6.16 63.81
CA VAL A 64 -33.16 6.78 62.82
C VAL A 64 -33.93 7.44 61.68
N ALA A 65 -35.01 6.83 61.19
CA ALA A 65 -35.84 7.42 60.14
C ALA A 65 -36.51 8.73 60.60
N LEU A 66 -37.01 8.79 61.84
CA LEU A 66 -37.56 10.02 62.44
C LEU A 66 -36.50 11.11 62.61
N LEU A 67 -35.28 10.73 63.01
CA LEU A 67 -34.16 11.67 63.19
C LEU A 67 -33.68 12.23 61.85
N VAL A 68 -33.62 11.40 60.79
CA VAL A 68 -33.29 11.83 59.43
C VAL A 68 -34.39 12.72 58.83
N LEU A 69 -35.67 12.43 59.09
CA LEU A 69 -36.78 13.29 58.66
C LEU A 69 -36.76 14.65 59.40
N ALA A 70 -36.53 14.64 60.71
CA ALA A 70 -36.40 15.86 61.52
C ALA A 70 -35.18 16.69 61.09
N ALA A 71 -34.04 16.05 60.83
CA ALA A 71 -32.86 16.71 60.29
C ALA A 71 -33.11 17.25 58.87
N GLY A 72 -33.84 16.53 58.03
CA GLY A 72 -34.24 16.98 56.69
C GLY A 72 -35.18 18.19 56.72
N LEU A 73 -36.07 18.31 57.73
CA LEU A 73 -36.87 19.52 57.95
C LEU A 73 -36.05 20.68 58.51
N LEU A 74 -35.09 20.44 59.41
CA LEU A 74 -34.23 21.49 59.95
C LEU A 74 -33.19 22.02 58.94
N PHE A 75 -32.76 21.19 57.99
CA PHE A 75 -31.81 21.54 56.93
C PHE A 75 -32.48 21.76 55.56
N ALA A 76 -33.81 21.86 55.52
CA ALA A 76 -34.50 22.24 54.30
C ALA A 76 -34.05 23.65 53.90
N PRO A 77 -33.47 23.85 52.70
CA PRO A 77 -33.18 25.19 52.22
C PRO A 77 -34.50 25.96 52.18
N SER A 78 -34.51 27.15 52.80
CA SER A 78 -35.64 28.08 52.70
C SER A 78 -35.94 28.32 51.23
N ALA A 79 -37.03 27.74 50.74
CA ALA A 79 -37.56 28.04 49.44
C ALA A 79 -38.03 29.50 49.48
N PHE A 80 -37.19 30.41 48.98
CA PHE A 80 -37.57 31.79 48.74
C PHE A 80 -38.62 31.81 47.62
N ALA A 81 -39.89 31.71 48.00
CA ALA A 81 -40.97 32.19 47.16
C ALA A 81 -40.81 33.71 47.04
N HIS A 82 -40.40 34.19 45.87
CA HIS A 82 -40.47 35.62 45.56
C HIS A 82 -41.94 36.01 45.46
N GLY A 83 -42.46 36.54 46.56
CA GLY A 83 -43.65 37.38 46.58
C GLY A 83 -43.20 38.74 47.08
N ASP A 84 -43.62 39.78 46.35
CA ASP A 84 -43.35 41.20 46.53
C ASP A 84 -42.15 41.76 45.72
N ASP A 85 -42.48 42.36 44.58
CA ASP A 85 -41.59 43.25 43.82
C ASP A 85 -41.48 44.59 44.57
N ASP A 86 -40.66 44.64 45.61
CA ASP A 86 -40.20 45.90 46.18
C ASP A 86 -39.07 46.47 45.31
N HIS A 87 -39.46 47.22 44.27
CA HIS A 87 -38.56 48.09 43.53
C HIS A 87 -38.14 49.27 44.41
N ASP A 88 -37.08 49.14 45.22
CA ASP A 88 -36.27 50.27 45.69
C ASP A 88 -34.99 49.82 46.41
N ALA A 89 -34.03 49.27 45.65
CA ALA A 89 -32.60 49.37 45.97
C ALA A 89 -31.74 49.01 44.75
N PRO A 90 -30.87 49.90 44.25
CA PRO A 90 -29.92 49.54 43.21
C PRO A 90 -28.79 48.71 43.82
N THR A 91 -28.83 47.40 43.66
CA THR A 91 -27.62 46.57 43.71
C THR A 91 -26.69 46.98 42.56
N PRO A 92 -25.39 47.24 42.80
CA PRO A 92 -24.46 47.58 41.73
C PRO A 92 -24.37 46.39 40.77
N MET A 93 -24.92 46.58 39.56
CA MET A 93 -24.73 45.68 38.44
C MET A 93 -23.23 45.48 38.24
N ALA A 94 -22.76 44.24 38.37
CA ALA A 94 -21.49 43.85 37.79
C ALA A 94 -21.50 44.28 36.32
N ALA A 95 -20.44 44.99 35.90
CA ALA A 95 -20.35 45.68 34.62
C ALA A 95 -20.86 44.82 33.45
N ALA A 96 -22.03 45.19 32.92
CA ALA A 96 -22.56 44.75 31.65
C ALA A 96 -21.73 45.37 30.53
N GLY A 97 -20.52 44.83 30.31
CA GLY A 97 -19.57 45.34 29.32
C GLY A 97 -18.64 44.27 28.73
N ALA A 98 -18.75 43.01 29.15
CA ALA A 98 -18.17 41.90 28.41
C ALA A 98 -19.16 41.52 27.31
N GLN A 99 -19.03 42.20 26.17
CA GLN A 99 -19.86 42.04 24.99
C GLN A 99 -20.02 40.55 24.65
N ASP A 100 -21.28 40.11 24.47
CA ASP A 100 -21.68 38.75 24.09
C ASP A 100 -21.30 38.45 22.62
N LEU A 101 -20.04 38.70 22.29
CA LEU A 101 -19.47 38.60 20.96
C LEU A 101 -18.53 37.40 20.92
N ALA A 102 -18.63 36.63 19.84
CA ALA A 102 -17.65 35.61 19.55
C ALA A 102 -16.27 36.26 19.39
N ARG A 103 -15.28 35.82 20.15
CA ARG A 103 -13.92 36.37 20.11
C ARG A 103 -12.88 35.27 20.17
N ARG A 104 -11.78 35.48 19.46
CA ARG A 104 -10.58 34.65 19.56
C ARG A 104 -9.78 35.09 20.79
N LEU A 105 -9.41 34.14 21.64
CA LEU A 105 -8.58 34.39 22.80
C LEU A 105 -7.09 34.47 22.39
N PRO A 106 -6.22 35.04 23.24
CA PRO A 106 -4.79 35.13 22.96
C PRO A 106 -4.08 33.77 22.76
N ASP A 107 -4.66 32.69 23.28
CA ASP A 107 -4.19 31.30 23.11
C ASP A 107 -4.63 30.67 21.77
N GLY A 108 -5.39 31.40 20.96
CA GLY A 108 -5.90 30.95 19.68
C GLY A 108 -7.23 30.19 19.76
N SER A 109 -7.74 29.86 20.95
CA SER A 109 -9.07 29.29 21.15
C SER A 109 -10.17 30.32 20.81
N VAL A 110 -11.38 29.84 20.54
CA VAL A 110 -12.51 30.71 20.18
C VAL A 110 -13.60 30.58 21.24
N PHE A 111 -13.89 31.67 21.93
CA PHE A 111 -15.05 31.76 22.81
C PHE A 111 -16.26 32.18 21.98
N VAL A 112 -17.32 31.38 22.03
CA VAL A 112 -18.61 31.67 21.39
C VAL A 112 -19.70 31.56 22.44
N PRO A 113 -20.46 32.63 22.72
CA PRO A 113 -21.57 32.55 23.67
C PRO A 113 -22.72 31.66 23.24
N LYS A 114 -23.42 31.04 24.19
CA LYS A 114 -24.53 30.11 23.93
C LYS A 114 -25.67 30.68 23.08
N PRO A 115 -26.10 31.95 23.23
CA PRO A 115 -27.09 32.55 22.33
C PRO A 115 -26.61 32.55 20.87
N THR A 116 -25.36 32.97 20.64
CA THR A 116 -24.72 32.94 19.32
C THR A 116 -24.60 31.50 18.80
N GLN A 117 -24.21 30.52 19.64
CA GLN A 117 -24.16 29.11 19.25
C GLN A 117 -25.53 28.60 18.78
N ARG A 118 -26.64 29.03 19.42
CA ARG A 118 -28.00 28.63 19.07
C ARG A 118 -28.47 29.26 17.76
N VAL A 119 -28.21 30.55 17.55
CA VAL A 119 -28.53 31.25 16.29
C VAL A 119 -27.73 30.63 15.13
N LEU A 120 -26.46 30.33 15.35
CA LEU A 120 -25.59 29.68 14.36
C LEU A 120 -25.83 28.16 14.24
N THR A 121 -26.75 27.60 15.02
CA THR A 121 -27.07 26.16 15.02
C THR A 121 -25.84 25.27 15.15
N LEU A 122 -24.90 25.63 16.04
CA LEU A 122 -23.70 24.83 16.25
C LEU A 122 -24.06 23.47 16.87
N ARG A 123 -23.63 22.39 16.22
CA ARG A 123 -23.80 21.01 16.67
C ARG A 123 -22.44 20.37 16.87
N THR A 124 -22.31 19.61 17.95
CA THR A 124 -21.11 18.85 18.27
C THR A 124 -21.39 17.37 18.13
N LEU A 125 -20.51 16.66 17.45
CA LEU A 125 -20.49 15.20 17.40
C LEU A 125 -19.27 14.70 18.16
N VAL A 126 -19.44 13.65 18.97
CA VAL A 126 -18.32 12.99 19.65
C VAL A 126 -17.61 12.13 18.61
N THR A 127 -16.31 12.39 18.39
CA THR A 127 -15.48 11.56 17.54
C THR A 127 -14.97 10.35 18.32
N ALA A 128 -14.78 9.23 17.62
CA ALA A 128 -14.15 8.04 18.16
C ALA A 128 -12.89 7.71 17.35
N SER A 129 -11.85 7.21 18.03
CA SER A 129 -10.66 6.67 17.38
C SER A 129 -10.94 5.24 16.91
N GLY A 130 -10.54 4.92 15.68
CA GLY A 130 -10.66 3.59 15.10
C GLY A 130 -9.51 3.31 14.13
N VAL A 131 -9.25 2.03 13.87
CA VAL A 131 -8.27 1.60 12.86
C VAL A 131 -8.95 1.63 11.49
N LEU A 132 -8.43 2.44 10.56
CA LEU A 132 -8.88 2.46 9.16
C LEU A 132 -7.77 1.89 8.28
N ALA A 133 -8.12 0.90 7.46
CA ALA A 133 -7.26 0.50 6.35
C ALA A 133 -7.23 1.63 5.32
N ARG A 134 -6.05 2.21 5.09
CA ARG A 134 -5.83 3.16 4.01
C ARG A 134 -5.14 2.43 2.86
N THR A 135 -5.81 2.38 1.72
CA THR A 135 -5.21 1.92 0.47
C THR A 135 -4.83 3.13 -0.35
N THR A 136 -3.61 3.13 -0.89
CA THR A 136 -3.15 4.15 -1.83
C THR A 136 -2.97 3.50 -3.19
N GLU A 137 -3.72 3.98 -4.18
CA GLU A 137 -3.54 3.54 -5.55
C GLU A 137 -2.41 4.34 -6.20
N LEU A 138 -1.44 3.64 -6.78
CA LEU A 138 -0.29 4.23 -7.43
C LEU A 138 -0.26 3.79 -8.89
N PRO A 139 -0.07 4.71 -9.85
CA PRO A 139 0.21 4.31 -11.21
C PRO A 139 1.57 3.61 -11.25
N GLY A 140 1.59 2.41 -11.81
CA GLY A 140 2.79 1.62 -11.93
C GLY A 140 2.86 0.85 -13.25
N ARG A 141 4.00 0.24 -13.50
CA ARG A 141 4.27 -0.60 -14.66
C ARG A 141 5.01 -1.86 -14.25
N ILE A 142 4.77 -2.92 -15.03
CA ILE A 142 5.47 -4.18 -14.86
C ILE A 142 6.79 -4.10 -15.63
N ILE A 143 7.89 -4.36 -14.94
CA ILE A 143 9.23 -4.47 -15.53
C ILE A 143 9.75 -5.89 -15.30
N ALA A 144 10.59 -6.38 -16.19
CA ALA A 144 11.30 -7.63 -15.95
C ALA A 144 12.30 -7.46 -14.80
N ASP A 145 12.48 -8.48 -13.97
CA ASP A 145 13.52 -8.48 -12.92
C ASP A 145 14.90 -8.23 -13.60
N PRO A 146 15.65 -7.20 -13.19
CA PRO A 146 16.99 -6.94 -13.75
C PRO A 146 17.96 -8.12 -13.60
N ASN A 147 17.77 -8.97 -12.58
CA ASN A 147 18.58 -10.18 -12.36
C ASN A 147 18.03 -11.42 -13.09
N GLY A 148 16.78 -11.36 -13.56
CA GLY A 148 16.10 -12.42 -14.32
C GLY A 148 15.95 -12.11 -15.81
N SER A 149 16.54 -11.02 -16.28
CA SER A 149 16.50 -10.58 -17.67
C SER A 149 17.91 -10.36 -18.21
N GLY A 150 18.05 -10.45 -19.52
CA GLY A 150 19.34 -10.33 -20.17
C GLY A 150 19.20 -9.90 -21.62
N VAL A 151 20.18 -9.14 -22.08
CA VAL A 151 20.26 -8.65 -23.45
C VAL A 151 21.36 -9.41 -24.17
N VAL A 152 21.06 -9.89 -25.37
CA VAL A 152 22.03 -10.53 -26.26
C VAL A 152 22.45 -9.48 -27.27
N GLN A 153 23.70 -9.04 -27.15
CA GLN A 153 24.26 -7.98 -27.96
C GLN A 153 25.51 -8.48 -28.69
N SER A 154 25.78 -7.89 -29.84
CA SER A 154 27.00 -8.19 -30.60
C SER A 154 28.20 -7.46 -30.01
N SER A 155 29.30 -8.17 -29.69
CA SER A 155 30.52 -7.50 -29.24
C SER A 155 31.25 -6.82 -30.41
N VAL A 156 31.19 -7.42 -31.59
CA VAL A 156 31.80 -6.91 -32.83
C VAL A 156 30.75 -6.53 -33.86
N GLY A 157 31.10 -5.67 -34.81
CA GLY A 157 30.26 -5.40 -35.97
C GLY A 157 30.34 -6.55 -36.97
N GLY A 158 29.21 -7.00 -37.52
CA GLY A 158 29.20 -8.18 -38.38
C GLY A 158 27.87 -8.48 -39.05
N ARG A 159 27.90 -9.41 -40.01
CA ARG A 159 26.70 -9.95 -40.64
C ARG A 159 26.07 -11.00 -39.74
N LEU A 160 24.79 -10.84 -39.44
CA LEU A 160 24.00 -11.79 -38.67
C LEU A 160 23.65 -13.02 -39.51
N SER A 161 23.89 -14.21 -38.96
CA SER A 161 23.41 -15.48 -39.49
C SER A 161 22.63 -16.26 -38.43
N PRO A 162 21.64 -17.07 -38.85
CA PRO A 162 20.90 -17.91 -37.93
C PRO A 162 21.82 -18.92 -37.22
N PRO A 163 21.39 -19.45 -36.07
CA PRO A 163 22.08 -20.54 -35.37
C PRO A 163 21.99 -21.84 -36.19
N GLU A 164 22.61 -22.92 -35.72
CA GLU A 164 22.69 -24.20 -36.45
C GLU A 164 21.32 -24.78 -36.85
N SER A 165 20.25 -24.41 -36.13
CA SER A 165 18.87 -24.76 -36.48
C SER A 165 18.36 -24.11 -37.77
N GLY A 166 19.08 -23.13 -38.32
CA GLY A 166 18.74 -22.41 -39.55
C GLY A 166 17.67 -21.33 -39.39
N LEU A 167 17.11 -21.15 -38.19
CA LEU A 167 16.03 -20.20 -37.91
C LEU A 167 16.34 -19.40 -36.65
N PHE A 168 16.09 -18.08 -36.69
CA PHE A 168 16.15 -17.26 -35.49
C PHE A 168 15.00 -17.61 -34.53
N PRO A 169 15.25 -17.65 -33.21
CA PRO A 169 14.20 -17.75 -32.20
C PRO A 169 13.14 -16.68 -32.39
N ARG A 170 11.87 -17.07 -32.28
CA ARG A 170 10.74 -16.13 -32.43
C ARG A 170 10.42 -15.48 -31.09
N LEU A 171 9.67 -14.39 -31.14
CA LEU A 171 9.09 -13.78 -29.95
C LEU A 171 8.30 -14.83 -29.15
N GLY A 172 8.52 -14.90 -27.85
CA GLY A 172 7.90 -15.88 -26.95
C GLY A 172 8.52 -17.28 -26.98
N SER A 173 9.52 -17.55 -27.82
CA SER A 173 10.22 -18.83 -27.79
C SER A 173 10.98 -19.01 -26.46
N PRO A 174 10.92 -20.19 -25.83
CA PRO A 174 11.72 -20.49 -24.65
C PRO A 174 13.19 -20.67 -25.04
N VAL A 175 14.08 -20.17 -24.21
CA VAL A 175 15.54 -20.24 -24.40
C VAL A 175 16.22 -20.59 -23.08
N ARG A 176 17.33 -21.33 -23.16
CA ARG A 176 18.15 -21.69 -22.00
C ARG A 176 19.41 -20.84 -21.95
N LYS A 177 19.90 -20.59 -20.73
CA LYS A 177 21.22 -19.97 -20.54
C LYS A 177 22.30 -20.75 -21.31
N GLY A 178 23.10 -20.05 -22.09
CA GLY A 178 24.15 -20.60 -22.93
C GLY A 178 23.70 -21.09 -24.31
N GLU A 179 22.39 -21.07 -24.60
CA GLU A 179 21.88 -21.43 -25.92
C GLU A 179 22.26 -20.37 -26.96
N VAL A 180 22.81 -20.81 -28.10
CA VAL A 180 23.23 -19.92 -29.19
C VAL A 180 22.02 -19.53 -30.03
N LEU A 181 21.73 -18.22 -30.07
CA LEU A 181 20.54 -17.69 -30.74
C LEU A 181 20.85 -17.12 -32.13
N ALA A 182 22.09 -16.70 -32.36
CA ALA A 182 22.57 -16.18 -33.63
C ALA A 182 24.10 -16.24 -33.68
N PHE A 183 24.65 -16.10 -34.89
CA PHE A 183 26.06 -15.87 -35.09
C PHE A 183 26.27 -14.51 -35.75
N VAL A 184 27.39 -13.87 -35.40
CA VAL A 184 27.83 -12.62 -36.03
C VAL A 184 29.17 -12.87 -36.69
N THR A 185 29.22 -12.75 -38.01
CA THR A 185 30.45 -12.88 -38.79
C THR A 185 30.97 -11.48 -39.15
N PRO A 186 32.13 -11.05 -38.62
CA PRO A 186 32.71 -9.75 -38.98
C PRO A 186 32.98 -9.64 -40.48
N PRO A 187 32.73 -8.49 -41.12
CA PRO A 187 33.16 -8.28 -42.49
C PRO A 187 34.68 -8.17 -42.51
N VAL A 188 35.35 -9.08 -43.21
CA VAL A 188 36.79 -8.94 -43.48
C VAL A 188 36.94 -8.18 -44.79
N GLN A 189 37.69 -7.07 -44.80
CA GLN A 189 37.93 -6.34 -46.04
C GLN A 189 38.91 -7.12 -46.94
N ALA A 190 38.77 -7.00 -48.26
CA ALA A 190 39.65 -7.70 -49.21
C ALA A 190 41.14 -7.32 -49.03
N VAL A 191 41.42 -6.12 -48.55
CA VAL A 191 42.76 -5.63 -48.21
C VAL A 191 43.32 -6.39 -47.01
N ASP A 192 42.56 -6.51 -45.92
CA ASP A 192 42.96 -7.26 -44.72
C ASP A 192 43.27 -8.73 -45.06
N VAL A 193 42.47 -9.35 -45.94
CA VAL A 193 42.71 -10.73 -46.39
C VAL A 193 44.06 -10.86 -47.11
N SER A 194 44.47 -9.85 -47.87
CA SER A 194 45.72 -9.87 -48.66
C SER A 194 46.93 -9.71 -47.75
N ASP A 195 46.89 -8.75 -46.82
CA ASP A 195 47.94 -8.56 -45.80
C ASP A 195 48.09 -9.80 -44.92
N MET A 196 46.98 -10.41 -44.52
CA MET A 196 47.00 -11.67 -43.77
C MET A 196 47.64 -12.79 -44.57
N ARG A 197 47.30 -12.96 -45.87
CA ARG A 197 47.93 -13.97 -46.74
C ARG A 197 49.43 -13.75 -46.89
N GLN A 198 49.89 -12.51 -47.02
CA GLN A 198 51.31 -12.20 -47.08
C GLN A 198 52.03 -12.59 -45.78
N ARG A 199 51.50 -12.18 -44.62
CA ARG A 199 52.04 -12.55 -43.30
C ARG A 199 52.05 -14.06 -43.08
N GLN A 200 51.03 -14.77 -43.56
CA GLN A 200 50.99 -16.24 -43.55
C GLN A 200 52.15 -16.83 -44.35
N GLY A 201 52.37 -16.36 -45.58
CA GLY A 201 53.49 -16.80 -46.42
C GLY A 201 54.86 -16.52 -45.81
N GLU A 202 55.04 -15.33 -45.20
CA GLU A 202 56.28 -14.97 -44.49
C GLU A 202 56.55 -15.90 -43.30
N LEU A 203 55.52 -16.18 -42.47
CA LEU A 203 55.62 -17.11 -41.36
C LEU A 203 55.88 -18.56 -41.83
N ASP A 204 55.21 -19.01 -42.89
CA ASP A 204 55.39 -20.34 -43.46
C ASP A 204 56.82 -20.53 -44.00
N GLN A 205 57.38 -19.50 -44.63
CA GLN A 205 58.78 -19.48 -45.05
C GLN A 205 59.74 -19.57 -43.86
N GLN A 206 59.52 -18.79 -42.80
CA GLN A 206 60.34 -18.81 -41.59
C GLN A 206 60.29 -20.17 -40.89
N ILE A 207 59.08 -20.74 -40.73
CA ILE A 207 58.87 -22.09 -40.17
C ILE A 207 59.66 -23.11 -40.98
N ALA A 208 59.58 -23.07 -42.31
CA ALA A 208 60.29 -24.02 -43.17
C ALA A 208 61.83 -23.91 -43.03
N ILE A 209 62.37 -22.70 -42.85
CA ILE A 209 63.81 -22.48 -42.64
C ILE A 209 64.25 -23.04 -41.29
N VAL A 210 63.54 -22.69 -40.20
CA VAL A 210 63.90 -23.11 -38.84
C VAL A 210 63.66 -24.61 -38.64
N ALA A 211 62.59 -25.18 -39.22
CA ALA A 211 62.35 -26.62 -39.17
C ALA A 211 63.48 -27.43 -39.80
N ARG A 212 63.99 -27.01 -40.97
CA ARG A 212 65.17 -27.64 -41.59
C ARG A 212 66.45 -27.45 -40.77
N ARG A 213 66.59 -26.34 -40.03
CA ARG A 213 67.70 -26.10 -39.11
C ARG A 213 67.65 -27.09 -37.94
N VAL A 214 66.50 -27.22 -37.29
CA VAL A 214 66.25 -28.19 -36.21
C VAL A 214 66.56 -29.61 -36.67
N GLU A 215 66.04 -30.02 -37.83
CA GLU A 215 66.30 -31.37 -38.37
C GLU A 215 67.79 -31.63 -38.58
N ARG A 216 68.51 -30.63 -39.10
CA ARG A 216 69.97 -30.71 -39.29
C ARG A 216 70.71 -30.82 -37.96
N TYR A 217 70.35 -30.02 -36.96
CA TYR A 217 70.95 -30.08 -35.63
C TYR A 217 70.72 -31.42 -34.94
N ARG A 218 69.52 -32.00 -35.07
CA ARG A 218 69.22 -33.36 -34.58
C ARG A 218 70.09 -34.43 -35.24
N LYS A 219 70.35 -34.33 -36.55
CA LYS A 219 71.24 -35.26 -37.28
C LYS A 219 72.72 -35.11 -36.89
N LEU A 220 73.16 -33.92 -36.49
CA LEU A 220 74.55 -33.62 -36.14
C LEU A 220 74.88 -33.81 -34.64
N SER A 221 73.86 -33.88 -33.78
CA SER A 221 73.99 -34.11 -32.34
C SER A 221 74.80 -35.37 -31.97
N PRO A 222 74.57 -36.55 -32.58
CA PRO A 222 75.32 -37.76 -32.23
C PRO A 222 76.82 -37.67 -32.53
N GLY A 223 77.22 -36.81 -33.48
CA GLY A 223 78.62 -36.54 -33.83
C GLY A 223 79.30 -35.48 -32.98
N GLY A 224 78.62 -34.94 -31.95
CA GLY A 224 79.16 -33.91 -31.05
C GLY A 224 79.34 -32.52 -31.67
N ALA A 225 78.87 -32.29 -32.91
CA ALA A 225 79.06 -31.04 -33.64
C ALA A 225 78.10 -29.91 -33.22
N VAL A 226 77.03 -30.23 -32.46
CA VAL A 226 75.98 -29.30 -32.02
C VAL A 226 75.62 -29.64 -30.57
N SER A 227 75.49 -28.63 -29.71
CA SER A 227 75.13 -28.84 -28.29
C SER A 227 73.63 -29.07 -28.12
N GLN A 228 73.23 -29.74 -27.03
CA GLN A 228 71.82 -29.95 -26.71
C GLN A 228 71.07 -28.61 -26.54
N VAL A 229 71.71 -27.62 -25.92
CA VAL A 229 71.16 -26.25 -25.76
C VAL A 229 70.80 -25.63 -27.11
N GLN A 230 71.64 -25.79 -28.14
CA GLN A 230 71.37 -25.26 -29.48
C GLN A 230 70.18 -25.94 -30.17
N ILE A 231 69.91 -27.21 -29.85
CA ILE A 231 68.73 -27.93 -30.36
C ILE A 231 67.48 -27.40 -29.65
N ASP A 232 67.55 -27.27 -28.32
CA ASP A 232 66.43 -26.81 -27.50
C ASP A 232 66.04 -25.36 -27.85
N ASP A 233 67.02 -24.48 -28.07
CA ASP A 233 66.80 -23.10 -28.52
C ASP A 233 66.13 -23.05 -29.91
N ALA A 234 66.59 -23.87 -30.86
CA ALA A 234 66.02 -23.93 -32.20
C ALA A 234 64.60 -24.54 -32.20
N ASP A 235 64.33 -25.51 -31.32
CA ASP A 235 63.00 -26.08 -31.12
C ASP A 235 62.04 -25.07 -30.49
N ALA A 236 62.51 -24.27 -29.53
CA ALA A 236 61.74 -23.18 -28.95
C ALA A 236 61.40 -22.09 -29.99
N GLU A 237 62.36 -21.73 -30.85
CA GLU A 237 62.15 -20.80 -31.96
C GLU A 237 61.09 -21.33 -32.95
N LEU A 238 61.22 -22.59 -33.37
CA LEU A 238 60.25 -23.24 -34.25
C LEU A 238 58.85 -23.24 -33.64
N LYS A 239 58.73 -23.64 -32.36
CA LYS A 239 57.46 -23.64 -31.65
C LYS A 239 56.82 -22.25 -31.62
N GLY A 240 57.60 -21.21 -31.29
CA GLY A 240 57.11 -19.83 -31.28
C GLY A 240 56.58 -19.37 -32.64
N LEU A 241 57.23 -19.74 -33.74
CA LEU A 241 56.76 -19.44 -35.09
C LEU A 241 55.46 -20.20 -35.44
N VAL A 242 55.36 -21.49 -35.08
CA VAL A 242 54.14 -22.29 -35.27
C VAL A 242 52.97 -21.71 -34.47
N ASP A 243 53.21 -21.29 -33.22
CA ASP A 243 52.16 -20.70 -32.38
C ASP A 243 51.68 -19.35 -32.95
N ARG A 244 52.59 -18.51 -33.47
CA ARG A 244 52.22 -17.27 -34.18
C ARG A 244 51.39 -17.56 -35.44
N ARG A 245 51.75 -18.59 -36.21
CA ARG A 245 51.01 -18.99 -37.41
C ARG A 245 49.59 -19.44 -37.09
N LYS A 246 49.43 -20.25 -36.03
CA LYS A 246 48.12 -20.68 -35.53
C LYS A 246 47.27 -19.52 -35.00
N ALA A 247 47.88 -18.58 -34.28
CA ALA A 247 47.18 -17.39 -33.81
C ALA A 247 46.61 -16.55 -34.96
N LEU A 248 47.38 -16.39 -36.05
CA LEU A 248 46.93 -15.67 -37.24
C LEU A 248 45.77 -16.39 -37.97
N ASP A 249 45.73 -17.72 -37.96
CA ASP A 249 44.61 -18.48 -38.51
C ASP A 249 43.33 -18.35 -37.67
N GLY A 250 43.46 -18.28 -36.34
CA GLY A 250 42.33 -18.16 -35.42
C GLY A 250 41.50 -16.88 -35.60
N VAL A 251 42.12 -15.80 -36.11
CA VAL A 251 41.47 -14.51 -36.39
C VAL A 251 40.55 -14.55 -37.61
N ARG A 252 40.76 -15.51 -38.52
CA ARG A 252 40.19 -15.49 -39.89
C ARG A 252 38.71 -15.91 -39.97
N SER A 253 38.15 -16.56 -38.95
CA SER A 253 36.93 -17.34 -39.19
C SER A 253 36.13 -17.80 -37.98
N GLN A 254 36.18 -17.08 -36.86
CA GLN A 254 35.29 -17.42 -35.75
C GLN A 254 34.11 -16.44 -35.74
N PRO A 255 32.96 -16.82 -36.33
CA PRO A 255 31.71 -16.16 -36.03
C PRO A 255 31.54 -16.06 -34.52
N GLU A 256 31.19 -14.88 -34.03
CA GLU A 256 30.85 -14.68 -32.64
C GLU A 256 29.51 -15.37 -32.38
N ALA A 257 29.49 -16.33 -31.45
CA ALA A 257 28.27 -17.00 -31.03
C ALA A 257 27.52 -16.11 -30.03
N LEU A 258 26.34 -15.62 -30.42
CA LEU A 258 25.48 -14.84 -29.55
C LEU A 258 24.63 -15.77 -28.70
N ALA A 259 25.12 -16.07 -27.50
CA ALA A 259 24.47 -16.95 -26.54
C ALA A 259 23.57 -16.21 -25.55
N ALA A 260 22.51 -16.88 -25.10
CA ALA A 260 21.59 -16.38 -24.08
C ALA A 260 22.28 -16.25 -22.70
N PRO A 261 22.33 -15.06 -22.06
CA PRO A 261 22.93 -14.90 -20.72
C PRO A 261 22.10 -15.51 -19.59
N VAL A 262 20.77 -15.63 -19.78
CA VAL A 262 19.81 -16.15 -18.81
C VAL A 262 18.83 -17.11 -19.49
N SER A 263 18.20 -17.99 -18.72
CA SER A 263 17.09 -18.81 -19.19
C SER A 263 15.79 -18.01 -19.10
N GLY A 264 14.89 -18.17 -20.06
CA GLY A 264 13.62 -17.44 -20.08
C GLY A 264 12.92 -17.55 -21.42
N VAL A 265 12.23 -16.49 -21.81
CA VAL A 265 11.57 -16.36 -23.12
C VAL A 265 12.11 -15.15 -23.86
N VAL A 266 12.11 -15.22 -25.19
CA VAL A 266 12.50 -14.09 -26.05
C VAL A 266 11.41 -13.01 -25.99
N ALA A 267 11.68 -11.90 -25.31
CA ALA A 267 10.78 -10.75 -25.20
C ALA A 267 10.87 -9.80 -26.39
N GLU A 268 12.05 -9.69 -27.02
CA GLU A 268 12.27 -8.87 -28.21
C GLU A 268 13.25 -9.59 -29.14
N ALA A 269 12.99 -9.55 -30.45
CA ALA A 269 13.81 -10.19 -31.47
C ALA A 269 13.99 -9.23 -32.66
N ASN A 270 15.21 -8.68 -32.80
CA ASN A 270 15.57 -7.74 -33.86
C ASN A 270 16.49 -8.35 -34.92
N ALA A 271 16.69 -9.68 -34.87
CA ALA A 271 17.58 -10.39 -35.78
C ALA A 271 16.95 -10.60 -37.16
N VAL A 272 17.66 -10.14 -38.21
CA VAL A 272 17.31 -10.44 -39.60
C VAL A 272 18.50 -11.09 -40.29
N ALA A 273 18.24 -12.16 -41.04
CA ALA A 273 19.28 -12.92 -41.74
C ALA A 273 20.02 -12.01 -42.74
N GLY A 274 21.33 -11.95 -42.64
CA GLY A 274 22.17 -11.14 -43.52
C GLY A 274 22.22 -9.65 -43.18
N GLN A 275 21.51 -9.19 -42.15
CA GLN A 275 21.62 -7.82 -41.67
C GLN A 275 23.00 -7.58 -41.06
N MET A 276 23.54 -6.38 -41.29
CA MET A 276 24.75 -5.91 -40.61
C MET A 276 24.39 -5.36 -39.23
N ALA A 277 24.91 -5.99 -38.18
CA ALA A 277 24.85 -5.51 -36.81
C ALA A 277 26.04 -4.59 -36.51
N SER A 278 25.77 -3.52 -35.77
CA SER A 278 26.81 -2.67 -35.19
C SER A 278 27.31 -3.25 -33.85
N PRO A 279 28.53 -2.93 -33.40
CA PRO A 279 28.97 -3.26 -32.05
C PRO A 279 28.00 -2.70 -31.00
N GLY A 280 27.62 -3.51 -30.00
CA GLY A 280 26.64 -3.17 -28.97
C GLY A 280 25.18 -3.23 -29.42
N ALA A 281 24.89 -3.58 -30.67
CA ALA A 281 23.51 -3.71 -31.14
C ALA A 281 22.79 -4.86 -30.41
N MET A 282 21.61 -4.57 -29.86
CA MET A 282 20.77 -5.56 -29.21
C MET A 282 20.02 -6.40 -30.24
N VAL A 283 20.36 -7.69 -30.28
CA VAL A 283 19.80 -8.66 -31.22
C VAL A 283 18.58 -9.35 -30.61
N PHE A 284 18.70 -9.77 -29.34
CA PHE A 284 17.60 -10.35 -28.58
C PHE A 284 17.53 -9.80 -27.16
N LYS A 285 16.33 -9.81 -26.59
CA LYS A 285 16.10 -9.57 -25.16
C LYS A 285 15.38 -10.77 -24.58
N ILE A 286 15.94 -11.31 -23.50
CA ILE A 286 15.44 -12.49 -22.81
C ILE A 286 14.93 -12.05 -21.45
N VAL A 287 13.74 -12.51 -21.09
CA VAL A 287 13.13 -12.23 -19.79
C VAL A 287 12.60 -13.52 -19.18
N ASP A 288 12.74 -13.65 -17.87
CA ASP A 288 12.04 -14.69 -17.11
C ASP A 288 10.62 -14.20 -16.73
N PRO A 289 9.55 -14.76 -17.32
CA PRO A 289 8.18 -14.33 -17.03
C PRO A 289 7.73 -14.71 -15.61
N ALA A 290 8.42 -15.62 -14.93
CA ALA A 290 8.14 -15.96 -13.53
C ALA A 290 8.70 -14.94 -12.54
N ARG A 291 9.58 -14.03 -12.99
CA ARG A 291 10.26 -13.03 -12.15
C ARG A 291 10.07 -11.64 -12.73
N LEU A 292 8.97 -11.00 -12.31
CA LEU A 292 8.61 -9.65 -12.73
C LEU A 292 8.53 -8.74 -11.52
N TRP A 293 8.87 -7.47 -11.70
CA TRP A 293 8.74 -6.44 -10.68
C TRP A 293 7.64 -5.46 -11.06
N VAL A 294 7.00 -4.87 -10.06
CA VAL A 294 6.07 -3.76 -10.24
C VAL A 294 6.76 -2.48 -9.78
N GLU A 295 7.00 -1.59 -10.73
CA GLU A 295 7.52 -0.25 -10.45
C GLU A 295 6.33 0.71 -10.33
N ALA A 296 6.16 1.32 -9.16
CA ALA A 296 5.15 2.35 -8.93
C ALA A 296 5.81 3.60 -8.34
N LEU A 297 5.44 4.77 -8.84
CA LEU A 297 5.99 6.05 -8.40
C LEU A 297 5.08 6.63 -7.31
N SER A 298 5.66 6.98 -6.16
CA SER A 298 4.99 7.68 -5.07
C SER A 298 5.67 9.01 -4.82
N PHE A 299 4.88 10.04 -4.50
CA PHE A 299 5.40 11.36 -4.16
C PHE A 299 5.84 11.45 -2.69
N ASP A 300 5.22 10.65 -1.82
CA ASP A 300 5.50 10.60 -0.39
C ASP A 300 6.07 9.22 -0.01
N ALA A 301 6.87 9.17 1.05
CA ALA A 301 7.43 7.93 1.56
C ALA A 301 6.30 7.05 2.11
N LEU A 302 6.02 5.95 1.42
CA LEU A 302 5.03 4.98 1.87
C LEU A 302 5.55 4.29 3.14
N ALA A 303 4.77 4.31 4.21
CA ALA A 303 4.99 3.42 5.34
C ALA A 303 4.99 1.97 4.83
N SER A 304 5.86 1.11 5.37
CA SER A 304 6.06 -0.26 4.90
C SER A 304 4.72 -0.98 4.67
N THR A 305 4.36 -1.16 3.40
CA THR A 305 3.13 -1.81 3.00
C THR A 305 3.24 -3.31 3.31
N ALA A 306 2.29 -3.85 4.08
CA ALA A 306 2.26 -5.27 4.42
C ALA A 306 1.84 -6.14 3.23
N ASP A 307 0.90 -5.66 2.42
CA ASP A 307 0.32 -6.39 1.28
C ASP A 307 0.07 -5.43 0.11
N ALA A 308 0.46 -5.83 -1.10
CA ALA A 308 0.24 -5.04 -2.30
C ALA A 308 -0.48 -5.86 -3.38
N THR A 309 -1.47 -5.24 -4.03
CA THR A 309 -2.17 -5.85 -5.16
C THR A 309 -2.04 -4.97 -6.38
N ALA A 310 -1.71 -5.55 -7.53
CA ALA A 310 -1.74 -4.85 -8.80
C ALA A 310 -3.00 -5.21 -9.59
N ARG A 311 -3.58 -4.23 -10.28
CA ARG A 311 -4.67 -4.44 -11.24
C ARG A 311 -4.14 -4.12 -12.64
N LEU A 312 -4.14 -5.11 -13.52
CA LEU A 312 -3.72 -4.94 -14.91
C LEU A 312 -4.82 -4.24 -15.73
N ALA A 313 -4.42 -3.72 -16.90
CA ALA A 313 -5.34 -3.09 -17.86
C ALA A 313 -6.45 -4.04 -18.35
N ASP A 314 -6.21 -5.35 -18.34
CA ASP A 314 -7.19 -6.38 -18.69
C ASP A 314 -8.12 -6.78 -17.53
N GLY A 315 -8.00 -6.12 -16.37
CA GLY A 315 -8.82 -6.36 -15.19
C GLY A 315 -8.34 -7.49 -14.28
N ARG A 316 -7.27 -8.22 -14.63
CA ARG A 316 -6.68 -9.23 -13.74
C ARG A 316 -6.05 -8.59 -12.51
N ARG A 317 -6.19 -9.26 -11.36
CA ARG A 317 -5.54 -8.86 -10.10
C ARG A 317 -4.33 -9.77 -9.85
N LEU A 318 -3.20 -9.17 -9.48
CA LEU A 318 -2.00 -9.85 -9.02
C LEU A 318 -1.79 -9.52 -7.55
N GLU A 319 -1.46 -10.54 -6.77
CA GLU A 319 -0.90 -10.39 -5.43
C GLU A 319 0.62 -10.28 -5.58
N LEU A 320 1.25 -9.31 -4.90
CA LEU A 320 2.66 -8.96 -5.03
C LEU A 320 3.50 -9.40 -3.82
#